data_AF-A0A4U7BJR3-F1
#
_entry.id   AF-A0A4U7BJR3-F1
#
_cell.length_a   1.000
_cell.length_b   1.000
_cell.length_c   1.000
_cell.angle_alpha   90.00
_cell.angle_beta   90.00
_cell.angle_gamma   90.00
#
_symmetry.space_group_name_H-M   'P 1'
#
loop_
_entity.id
_entity.type
_entity.pdbx_description
1 polymer ?
#
loop_
_entity_poly.entity_id
_entity_poly.type
_entity_poly.pdbx_seq_one_letter_code
_entity_poly.pdbx_strand_id
1 'polypeptide(L)'
;MKKILFLAACIVGSTLMADSVKLEGTIAQIYDNNKTLLIDSIYGGRMAIKVLPNTEIEMDDCGIFGTDKEGTFRDLKVGDFLESKIFYGMPITPNTQVIPVARKIEIQCYKKAY
;
A
#
# COMPACT_ATOMS: atom_id res chain seq x y z
N MET A 1 12.70 36.58 47.09
CA MET A 1 11.51 36.72 46.22
C MET A 1 11.78 35.85 44.98
N LYS A 2 11.63 34.52 44.99
CA LYS A 2 10.44 33.66 44.93
C LYS A 2 9.30 34.24 44.08
N LYS A 3 8.80 33.40 43.14
CA LYS A 3 7.68 33.57 42.18
C LYS A 3 8.18 34.00 40.79
N ILE A 4 8.17 33.14 39.76
CA ILE A 4 7.06 32.88 38.78
C ILE A 4 7.83 32.55 37.48
N LEU A 5 7.53 31.61 36.59
CA LEU A 5 6.42 30.68 36.39
C LEU A 5 6.97 29.53 35.53
N PHE A 6 6.46 28.33 35.77
CA PHE A 6 6.60 27.18 34.90
C PHE A 6 6.03 27.47 33.49
N LEU A 7 6.86 27.40 32.46
CA LEU A 7 6.53 27.35 31.02
C LEU A 7 7.60 26.42 30.42
N ALA A 8 7.36 25.36 29.66
CA ALA A 8 6.22 24.89 28.91
C ALA A 8 6.35 23.35 28.86
N ALA A 9 5.32 22.62 29.28
CA ALA A 9 4.39 21.94 28.39
C ALA A 9 5.07 20.87 27.49
N CYS A 10 5.11 19.65 28.04
CA CYS A 10 4.73 18.41 27.36
C CYS A 10 5.01 18.35 25.85
N ILE A 11 6.24 18.00 25.47
CA ILE A 11 6.49 17.30 24.21
C ILE A 11 5.99 15.87 24.42
N VAL A 12 4.67 15.67 24.38
CA VAL A 12 4.10 14.35 24.08
C VAL A 12 4.33 14.20 22.59
N GLY A 13 5.51 13.70 22.23
CA GLY A 13 5.80 13.29 20.87
C GLY A 13 4.72 12.30 20.48
N SER A 14 3.84 12.72 19.58
CA SER A 14 2.77 11.91 19.04
C SER A 14 3.48 10.75 18.34
N THR A 15 3.47 9.57 18.97
CA THR A 15 3.73 8.34 18.25
C THR A 15 2.55 8.21 17.28
N LEU A 16 2.73 8.73 16.07
CA LEU A 16 1.89 8.36 14.93
C LEU A 16 2.14 6.86 14.73
N MET A 17 1.34 6.05 15.42
CA MET A 17 1.17 4.64 15.09
C MET A 17 0.85 4.62 13.60
N ALA A 18 1.74 4.03 12.81
CA ALA A 18 1.65 4.01 11.36
C ALA A 18 0.37 3.27 10.96
N ASP A 19 -0.70 4.04 10.78
CA ASP A 19 -1.94 3.54 10.22
C ASP A 19 -1.67 3.13 8.77
N SER A 20 -2.17 1.98 8.37
CA SER A 20 -1.93 1.47 7.00
C SER A 20 -2.47 2.48 6.00
N VAL A 21 -1.64 2.91 5.05
CA VAL A 21 -2.09 3.84 4.02
C VAL A 21 -2.79 3.05 2.92
N LYS A 22 -3.95 3.55 2.50
CA LYS A 22 -4.73 2.98 1.41
C LYS A 22 -4.25 3.54 0.07
N LEU A 23 -3.83 2.68 -0.85
CA LEU A 23 -3.46 3.01 -2.23
C LEU A 23 -4.49 2.41 -3.18
N GLU A 24 -5.05 3.22 -4.06
CA GLU A 24 -5.97 2.78 -5.10
C GLU A 24 -5.43 3.20 -6.47
N GLY A 25 -5.53 2.32 -7.46
CA GLY A 25 -4.99 2.61 -8.78
C GLY A 25 -4.98 1.41 -9.73
N THR A 26 -4.38 1.62 -10.90
CA THR A 26 -4.25 0.59 -11.93
C THR A 26 -2.81 0.11 -12.02
N ILE A 27 -2.59 -1.20 -12.18
CA ILE A 27 -1.25 -1.76 -12.40
C ILE A 27 -0.74 -1.28 -13.76
N ALA A 28 0.27 -0.41 -13.76
CA ALA A 28 0.92 0.09 -14.96
C ALA A 28 2.01 -0.88 -15.45
N GLN A 29 2.80 -1.44 -14.53
CA GLN A 29 3.87 -2.40 -14.83
C GLN A 29 4.06 -3.40 -13.67
N ILE A 30 4.49 -4.62 -14.01
CA ILE A 30 4.83 -5.67 -13.05
C ILE A 30 6.31 -6.03 -13.24
N TYR A 31 7.09 -5.87 -12.19
CA TYR A 31 8.48 -6.30 -12.15
C TYR A 31 8.58 -7.62 -11.38
N ASP A 32 8.60 -8.74 -12.10
CA ASP A 32 8.57 -10.07 -11.48
C ASP A 32 9.87 -10.39 -10.72
N ASN A 33 11.02 -9.91 -11.22
CA ASN A 33 12.33 -10.18 -10.62
C ASN A 33 12.47 -9.69 -9.18
N ASN A 34 11.86 -8.54 -8.84
CA ASN A 34 11.91 -7.93 -7.51
C ASN A 34 10.53 -7.90 -6.83
N LYS A 35 9.53 -8.58 -7.39
CA LYS A 35 8.14 -8.65 -6.89
C LYS A 35 7.60 -7.26 -6.55
N THR A 36 7.74 -6.33 -7.49
CA THR A 36 7.34 -4.93 -7.35
C THR A 36 6.29 -4.59 -8.39
N LEU A 37 5.26 -3.85 -8.00
CA LEU A 37 4.22 -3.33 -8.89
C LEU A 37 4.39 -1.83 -9.04
N LEU A 38 4.27 -1.33 -10.26
CA LEU A 38 4.13 0.10 -10.52
C LEU A 38 2.66 0.40 -10.73
N ILE A 39 2.09 1.26 -9.89
CA ILE A 39 0.67 1.60 -9.88
C ILE A 39 0.51 3.05 -10.34
N ASP A 40 -0.35 3.24 -11.33
CA ASP A 40 -0.92 4.54 -11.68
C ASP A 40 -2.02 4.85 -10.67
N SER A 41 -1.71 5.72 -9.70
CA SER A 41 -2.58 6.05 -8.57
C SER A 41 -3.73 6.95 -8.99
N ILE A 42 -4.93 6.72 -8.44
CA ILE A 42 -6.06 7.66 -8.63
C ILE A 42 -5.81 9.03 -7.98
N TYR A 43 -4.89 9.09 -7.01
CA TYR A 43 -4.47 10.33 -6.34
C TYR A 43 -3.41 11.10 -7.14
N GLY A 44 -3.06 10.60 -8.33
CA GLY A 44 -2.04 11.18 -9.20
C GLY A 44 -0.65 10.57 -8.98
N GLY A 45 0.12 10.53 -10.06
CA GLY A 45 1.48 10.01 -10.07
C GLY A 45 1.57 8.47 -10.12
N ARG A 46 2.82 8.00 -10.26
CA ARG A 46 3.19 6.59 -10.29
C ARG A 46 3.85 6.20 -8.99
N MET A 47 3.38 5.12 -8.38
CA MET A 47 3.94 4.61 -7.14
C MET A 47 4.36 3.16 -7.30
N ALA A 48 5.60 2.87 -6.90
CA ALA A 48 6.08 1.50 -6.81
C ALA A 48 5.71 0.93 -5.44
N ILE A 49 5.17 -0.29 -5.40
CA ILE A 49 4.91 -1.03 -4.16
C ILE A 49 5.55 -2.41 -4.22
N LYS A 50 6.09 -2.87 -3.10
CA LYS A 50 6.72 -4.18 -2.98
C LYS A 50 5.72 -5.19 -2.43
N VAL A 51 5.61 -6.34 -3.10
CA VAL A 51 4.78 -7.47 -2.66
C VAL A 51 5.67 -8.50 -1.99
N LEU A 52 5.32 -8.89 -0.76
CA LEU A 52 6.03 -9.91 0.00
C LEU A 52 5.25 -11.24 -0.02
N PRO A 53 5.90 -12.37 0.31
CA PRO A 53 5.23 -13.66 0.37
C PRO A 53 4.04 -13.73 1.35
N ASN A 54 4.03 -12.85 2.35
CA ASN A 54 2.96 -12.74 3.35
C ASN A 54 1.94 -11.65 3.02
N THR A 55 2.00 -11.05 1.83
CA THR A 55 0.96 -10.11 1.36
C THR A 55 -0.30 -10.91 1.04
N GLU A 56 -1.41 -10.56 1.68
CA GLU A 56 -2.73 -11.10 1.35
C GLU A 56 -3.18 -10.55 0.00
N ILE A 57 -3.48 -11.42 -0.96
CA ILE A 57 -3.99 -11.03 -2.27
C ILE A 57 -5.39 -11.62 -2.39
N GLU A 58 -6.39 -10.76 -2.35
CA GLU A 58 -7.80 -11.10 -2.52
C GLU A 58 -8.24 -10.69 -3.92
N MET A 59 -8.91 -11.62 -4.59
CA MET A 59 -9.37 -11.46 -5.96
C MET A 59 -10.88 -11.59 -5.97
N ASP A 60 -11.55 -10.44 -5.84
CA ASP A 60 -12.99 -10.31 -5.73
C ASP A 60 -13.66 -10.60 -7.06
N ASP A 61 -14.69 -11.44 -7.00
CA ASP A 61 -15.41 -11.97 -8.14
C ASP A 61 -14.50 -12.62 -9.21
N CYS A 62 -13.28 -13.06 -8.91
CA CYS A 62 -12.35 -13.54 -9.94
C CYS A 62 -12.43 -15.06 -10.24
N GLY A 63 -13.25 -15.80 -9.50
CA GLY A 63 -13.41 -17.25 -9.60
C GLY A 63 -14.44 -17.71 -10.63
N ILE A 64 -14.58 -19.03 -10.76
CA ILE A 64 -15.59 -19.64 -11.63
C ILE A 64 -16.96 -19.23 -11.08
N PHE A 65 -17.78 -18.57 -11.89
CA PHE A 65 -19.07 -17.96 -11.51
C PHE A 65 -18.99 -16.68 -10.66
N GLY A 66 -17.85 -15.97 -10.64
CA GLY A 66 -17.74 -14.72 -9.88
C GLY A 66 -17.61 -14.95 -8.38
N THR A 67 -17.02 -16.07 -7.97
CA THR A 67 -16.68 -16.30 -6.56
C THR A 67 -15.38 -15.60 -6.22
N ASP A 68 -15.22 -15.16 -4.98
CA ASP A 68 -13.93 -14.66 -4.50
C ASP A 68 -12.90 -15.78 -4.47
N LYS A 69 -11.64 -15.42 -4.70
CA LYS A 69 -10.51 -16.36 -4.56
C LYS A 69 -9.30 -15.67 -3.93
N GLU A 70 -8.52 -16.44 -3.19
CA GLU A 70 -7.18 -16.01 -2.83
C GLU A 70 -6.28 -16.06 -4.08
N GLY A 71 -5.58 -14.96 -4.33
CA GLY A 71 -4.67 -14.79 -5.44
C GLY A 71 -3.22 -14.98 -5.03
N THR A 72 -2.36 -15.06 -6.04
CA THR A 72 -0.91 -15.00 -5.89
C THR A 72 -0.35 -13.84 -6.70
N PHE A 73 0.93 -13.51 -6.51
CA PHE A 73 1.59 -12.48 -7.32
C PHE A 73 1.49 -12.74 -8.83
N ARG A 74 1.38 -14.01 -9.25
CA ARG A 74 1.27 -14.40 -10.66
C ARG A 74 -0.12 -14.12 -11.25
N ASP A 75 -1.13 -13.98 -10.41
CA ASP A 75 -2.49 -13.68 -10.85
C ASP A 75 -2.67 -12.20 -11.20
N LEU A 76 -1.76 -11.33 -10.74
CA LEU A 76 -1.76 -9.89 -11.00
C LEU A 76 -1.47 -9.60 -12.48
N LYS A 77 -2.23 -8.71 -13.10
CA LYS A 77 -2.05 -8.32 -14.50
C LYS A 77 -1.96 -6.82 -14.66
N VAL A 78 -1.16 -6.39 -15.66
CA VAL A 78 -1.15 -4.99 -16.09
C VAL A 78 -2.55 -4.61 -16.56
N GLY A 79 -3.06 -3.48 -16.08
CA GLY A 79 -4.42 -3.02 -16.32
C GLY A 79 -5.43 -3.37 -15.23
N ASP A 80 -5.09 -4.24 -14.27
CA ASP A 80 -5.98 -4.52 -13.14
C ASP A 80 -6.09 -3.29 -12.24
N PHE A 81 -7.32 -2.96 -11.85
CA PHE A 81 -7.57 -2.00 -10.79
C PHE A 81 -7.44 -2.70 -9.44
N LEU A 82 -6.65 -2.12 -8.54
CA LEU A 82 -6.42 -2.66 -7.22
C LEU A 82 -6.57 -1.62 -6.13
N GLU A 83 -6.90 -2.12 -4.96
CA GLU A 83 -6.82 -1.45 -3.67
C GLU A 83 -5.74 -2.14 -2.83
N SER A 84 -4.74 -1.41 -2.36
CA SER A 84 -3.67 -1.96 -1.54
C SER A 84 -3.51 -1.22 -0.23
N LYS A 85 -3.45 -1.97 0.87
CA LYS A 85 -3.01 -1.46 2.18
C LYS A 85 -1.49 -1.57 2.25
N ILE A 86 -0.84 -0.42 2.25
CA ILE A 86 0.62 -0.32 2.23
C ILE A 86 1.19 0.20 3.54
N PHE A 87 2.40 -0.23 3.85
CA PHE A 87 3.18 0.23 4.99
C PHE A 87 4.50 0.80 4.52
N TYR A 88 4.85 1.97 5.06
CA TYR A 88 6.17 2.55 4.85
C TYR A 88 7.11 1.99 5.91
N GLY A 89 8.18 1.33 5.45
CA GLY A 89 9.28 0.96 6.32
C GLY A 89 10.04 2.22 6.78
N MET A 90 10.78 2.09 7.88
CA MET A 90 11.72 3.14 8.29
C MET A 90 12.90 3.16 7.31
N PRO A 91 13.28 4.33 6.74
CA PRO A 91 14.49 4.42 5.94
C PRO A 91 15.71 4.13 6.83
N ILE A 92 16.42 3.05 6.50
CA ILE A 92 17.68 2.66 7.15
C ILE A 92 18.85 3.58 6.79
N THR A 93 18.71 4.38 5.72
CA THR A 93 19.70 5.38 5.28
C THR A 93 19.00 6.67 4.87
N PRO A 94 19.57 7.84 5.22
CA PRO A 94 19.06 9.11 4.72
C PRO A 94 19.18 9.14 3.19
N ASN A 95 18.13 9.61 2.50
CA ASN A 95 17.99 9.73 1.03
C ASN A 95 17.68 8.46 0.23
N THR A 96 17.36 7.33 0.86
CA THR A 96 16.81 6.19 0.11
C THR A 96 15.31 6.34 -0.08
N GLN A 97 14.84 6.29 -1.33
CA GLN A 97 13.41 6.23 -1.62
C GLN A 97 12.85 4.91 -1.09
N VAL A 98 12.08 4.98 0.00
CA VAL A 98 11.46 3.81 0.60
C VAL A 98 10.33 3.36 -0.30
N ILE A 99 10.47 2.18 -0.90
CA ILE A 99 9.37 1.50 -1.60
C ILE A 99 8.46 0.92 -0.50
N PRO A 100 7.20 1.37 -0.40
CA PRO A 100 6.27 0.83 0.58
C PRO A 100 5.94 -0.63 0.28
N VAL A 101 5.61 -1.36 1.34
CA VAL A 101 5.30 -2.79 1.28
C VAL A 101 3.80 -3.00 1.36
N ALA A 102 3.25 -3.80 0.45
CA ALA A 102 1.87 -4.21 0.48
C ALA A 102 1.63 -5.25 1.58
N ARG A 103 0.66 -5.00 2.46
CA ARG A 103 0.15 -6.01 3.39
C ARG A 103 -1.05 -6.74 2.81
N LYS A 104 -1.92 -6.00 2.13
CA LYS A 104 -3.10 -6.52 1.46
C LYS A 104 -3.24 -5.90 0.07
N ILE A 105 -3.66 -6.68 -0.91
CA ILE A 105 -4.01 -6.26 -2.26
C ILE A 105 -5.37 -6.88 -2.57
N GLU A 106 -6.36 -6.05 -2.85
CA GLU A 106 -7.69 -6.44 -3.27
C GLU A 106 -7.83 -6.05 -4.75
N ILE A 107 -8.17 -7.01 -5.61
CA ILE A 107 -8.39 -6.81 -7.05
C ILE A 107 -9.82 -7.17 -7.36
N GLN A 108 -10.49 -6.29 -8.11
CA GLN A 108 -11.85 -6.53 -8.57
C GLN A 108 -11.82 -6.89 -10.06
N CYS A 109 -12.03 -8.17 -10.40
CA CYS A 109 -11.92 -8.62 -11.79
C CYS A 109 -13.05 -8.12 -12.69
N TYR A 110 -14.25 -7.92 -12.13
CA TYR A 110 -15.43 -7.52 -12.91
C TYR A 110 -15.87 -6.09 -12.65
N LYS A 111 -14.96 -5.20 -12.24
CA LYS A 111 -15.30 -3.78 -12.08
C LYS A 111 -15.62 -3.18 -13.45
N LYS A 112 -16.91 -3.23 -13.79
CA LYS A 112 -17.47 -2.69 -15.01
C LYS A 112 -17.19 -1.19 -15.04
N ALA A 113 -16.57 -0.73 -16.11
CA ALA A 113 -16.47 0.70 -16.39
C ALA A 113 -17.85 1.34 -16.69
N TYR A 114 -18.90 0.52 -16.84
CA TYR A 114 -20.29 0.88 -17.15
C TYR A 114 -21.25 -0.29 -16.91
#